data_AF-A0A9E2DHS7-F1
#
_entry.id   AF-A0A9E2DHS7-F1
#
_cell.length_a   1.000
_cell.length_b   1.000
_cell.length_c   1.000
_cell.angle_alpha   90.00
_cell.angle_beta   90.00
_cell.angle_gamma   90.00
#
_symmetry.space_group_name_H-M   'P 1'
#
loop_
_entity.id
_entity.type
_entity.pdbx_description
1 polymer ?
#
loop_
_entity_poly.entity_id
_entity_poly.type
_entity_poly.pdbx_seq_one_letter_code
_entity_poly.pdbx_strand_id
1 'polypeptide(L)'
;MILISILLMTTPHVNADIDAEKAKLALIIHELETITPLIAEAETLVNKGDRIQFQYEWLARDIERIKSGIQAHINAPRIHPRNFPPIDSNYRR
;
A
#
# COMPACT_ATOMS: atom_id res chain seq x y z
N MET A 1 -14.54 -48.22 -3.36
CA MET A 1 -15.62 -47.27 -3.00
C MET A 1 -15.25 -46.65 -1.68
N ILE A 2 -14.59 -45.50 -1.65
CA ILE A 2 -15.23 -44.18 -1.78
C ILE A 2 -14.30 -43.21 -2.53
N LEU A 3 -14.87 -42.54 -3.52
CA LEU A 3 -14.26 -41.57 -4.42
C LEU A 3 -14.09 -40.25 -3.63
N ILE A 4 -12.86 -39.78 -3.41
CA ILE A 4 -12.63 -38.45 -2.83
C ILE A 4 -12.84 -37.43 -3.95
N SER A 5 -14.00 -36.79 -3.93
CA SER A 5 -14.34 -35.64 -4.77
C SER A 5 -13.38 -34.48 -4.45
N ILE A 6 -12.42 -34.23 -5.34
CA ILE A 6 -11.71 -32.96 -5.37
C ILE A 6 -12.63 -31.97 -6.07
N LEU A 7 -13.47 -31.31 -5.28
CA LEU A 7 -14.07 -30.04 -5.66
C LEU A 7 -13.30 -28.95 -4.92
N LEU A 8 -12.32 -28.36 -5.60
CA LEU A 8 -11.81 -27.04 -5.22
C LEU A 8 -11.72 -26.17 -6.46
N MET A 9 -12.90 -25.83 -6.98
CA MET A 9 -13.08 -24.64 -7.81
C MET A 9 -13.03 -23.42 -6.88
N THR A 10 -11.84 -22.91 -6.58
CA THR A 10 -11.70 -21.61 -5.92
C THR A 10 -10.56 -20.83 -6.55
N THR A 11 -10.86 -20.02 -7.56
CA THR A 11 -9.96 -18.96 -8.00
C THR A 11 -10.45 -17.60 -7.49
N PRO A 12 -9.88 -17.11 -6.38
CA PRO A 12 -9.74 -15.68 -6.14
C PRO A 12 -8.25 -15.33 -5.89
N HIS A 13 -7.32 -15.86 -6.71
CA HIS A 13 -5.89 -15.62 -6.51
C HIS A 13 -5.50 -14.14 -6.64
N VAL A 14 -6.17 -13.40 -7.53
CA VAL A 14 -5.89 -11.96 -7.75
C VAL A 14 -6.29 -11.12 -6.54
N ASN A 15 -7.39 -11.47 -5.88
CA ASN A 15 -7.87 -10.73 -4.71
C ASN A 15 -7.00 -10.99 -3.48
N ALA A 16 -6.57 -12.23 -3.26
CA ALA A 16 -5.70 -12.58 -2.15
C ALA A 16 -4.31 -11.90 -2.26
N ASP A 17 -3.77 -11.78 -3.47
CA ASP A 17 -2.48 -11.13 -3.71
C ASP A 17 -2.54 -9.61 -3.47
N ILE A 18 -3.60 -8.95 -3.94
CA ILE A 18 -3.82 -7.51 -3.71
C ILE A 18 -4.10 -7.21 -2.23
N ASP A 19 -4.89 -8.05 -1.55
CA ASP A 19 -5.15 -7.88 -0.12
C ASP A 19 -3.87 -8.15 0.70
N ALA A 20 -3.00 -9.07 0.26
CA ALA A 20 -1.68 -9.29 0.85
C ALA A 20 -0.73 -8.10 0.62
N GLU A 21 -0.71 -7.52 -0.58
CA GLU A 21 0.04 -6.30 -0.90
C GLU A 21 -0.38 -5.15 0.03
N LYS A 22 -1.69 -4.87 0.14
CA LYS A 22 -2.21 -3.82 1.03
C LYS A 22 -1.83 -4.05 2.50
N ALA A 23 -1.82 -5.30 2.97
CA ALA A 23 -1.38 -5.63 4.32
C ALA A 23 0.10 -5.33 4.52
N LYS A 24 0.96 -5.61 3.52
CA LYS A 24 2.39 -5.24 3.57
C LYS A 24 2.59 -3.74 3.53
N LEU A 25 1.82 -3.01 2.73
CA LEU A 25 1.86 -1.55 2.68
C LEU A 25 1.42 -0.91 4.00
N ALA A 26 0.39 -1.45 4.66
CA ALA A 26 -0.02 -1.01 5.99
C ALA A 26 1.07 -1.26 7.05
N LEU A 27 1.75 -2.41 6.96
CA LEU A 27 2.91 -2.69 7.82
C LEU A 27 4.05 -1.68 7.59
N ILE A 28 4.33 -1.32 6.33
CA ILE A 28 5.34 -0.30 6.02
C ILE A 28 4.98 1.04 6.66
N ILE A 29 3.72 1.48 6.58
CA ILE A 29 3.27 2.71 7.26
C ILE A 29 3.51 2.61 8.76
N HIS A 30 3.17 1.48 9.38
CA HIS A 30 3.38 1.28 10.81
C HIS A 30 4.85 1.39 11.19
N GLU A 31 5.76 0.76 10.44
CA GLU A 31 7.20 0.86 10.70
C GLU A 31 7.73 2.28 10.47
N LEU A 32 7.19 3.03 9.50
CA LEU A 32 7.55 4.43 9.31
C LEU A 32 7.10 5.28 10.52
N GLU A 33 5.98 4.95 11.15
CA GLU A 33 5.52 5.60 12.38
C GLU A 33 6.40 5.27 13.58
N THR A 34 6.90 4.04 13.69
CA THR A 34 7.79 3.64 14.79
C THR A 34 9.16 4.34 14.72
N ILE A 35 9.68 4.62 13.52
CA ILE A 35 10.96 5.32 13.35
C ILE A 35 10.84 6.85 13.47
N THR A 36 9.65 7.42 13.28
CA THR A 36 9.42 8.87 13.36
C THR A 36 9.91 9.48 14.68
N PRO A 37 9.62 8.93 15.88
CA PRO A 37 10.17 9.47 17.14
C PRO A 37 11.69 9.34 17.26
N LEU A 38 12.32 8.35 16.61
CA LEU A 38 13.79 8.19 16.64
C LEU A 38 14.51 9.33 15.93
N ILE A 39 13.86 9.98 14.96
CA ILE A 39 14.40 11.15 14.26
C ILE A 39 14.48 12.34 15.20
N ALA A 40 13.43 12.56 16.00
CA ALA A 40 13.41 13.62 17.01
C ALA A 40 14.45 13.35 18.11
N GLU A 41 14.56 12.11 18.58
CA GLU A 41 15.60 11.72 19.54
C GLU A 41 17.00 11.97 18.97
N ALA A 42 17.27 11.54 17.74
CA ALA A 42 18.54 11.75 17.07
C ALA A 42 18.88 13.26 16.92
N GLU A 43 17.89 14.12 16.67
CA GLU A 43 18.08 15.57 16.60
C GLU A 43 18.54 16.16 17.95
N THR A 44 18.05 15.63 19.08
CA THR A 44 18.48 16.11 20.41
C THR A 44 19.93 15.78 20.75
N LEU A 45 20.50 14.75 20.13
CA LEU A 45 21.87 14.28 20.36
C LEU A 45 22.90 15.04 19.52
N VAL A 46 22.47 15.93 18.63
CA VAL A 46 23.36 16.62 17.69
C VAL A 46 24.26 17.64 18.39
N ASN A 47 25.55 17.59 18.04
CA ASN A 47 26.50 18.61 18.46
C ASN A 47 26.36 19.87 17.59
N LYS A 48 25.89 20.97 18.20
CA LYS A 48 25.74 22.27 17.52
C LYS A 48 27.06 22.89 17.05
N GLY A 49 28.20 22.32 17.44
CA GLY A 49 29.53 22.72 16.98
C GLY A 49 29.91 22.21 15.58
N ASP A 50 29.15 21.26 15.02
CA ASP A 50 29.47 20.69 13.71
C ASP A 50 29.11 21.66 12.58
N ARG A 51 30.07 21.86 11.66
CA ARG A 51 29.94 22.78 10.52
C ARG A 51 28.86 22.35 9.53
N ILE A 52 28.55 21.05 9.49
CA ILE A 52 27.51 20.47 8.65
C ILE A 52 26.50 19.81 9.58
N GLN A 53 25.27 20.28 9.52
CA GLN A 53 24.15 19.78 10.33
C GLN A 53 23.26 18.91 9.43
N PHE A 54 22.86 17.74 9.92
CA PHE A 54 21.87 16.91 9.24
C PHE A 54 20.50 17.59 9.30
N GLN A 55 19.74 17.58 8.20
CA GLN A 55 18.45 18.27 8.11
C GLN A 55 17.32 17.33 8.55
N TYR A 56 17.15 17.15 9.86
CA TYR A 56 16.11 16.27 10.45
C TYR A 56 14.70 16.62 9.98
N GLU A 57 14.42 17.91 9.88
CA GLU A 57 13.18 18.46 9.33
C GLU A 57 12.86 17.99 7.91
N TRP A 58 13.88 17.80 7.07
CA TRP A 58 13.68 17.33 5.70
C TRP A 58 13.35 15.84 5.70
N LEU A 59 14.07 15.05 6.49
CA LEU A 59 13.81 13.63 6.65
C LEU A 59 12.39 13.36 7.18
N ALA A 60 11.95 14.12 8.19
CA ALA A 60 10.61 14.00 8.75
C ALA A 60 9.53 14.29 7.69
N ARG A 61 9.71 15.35 6.88
CA ARG A 61 8.78 15.67 5.78
C ARG A 61 8.75 14.59 4.70
N ASP A 62 9.89 14.00 4.37
CA ASP A 62 9.96 12.95 3.35
C ASP A 62 9.26 11.67 3.82
N ILE A 63 9.41 11.29 5.09
CA ILE A 63 8.67 10.16 5.67
C ILE A 63 7.17 10.40 5.63
N GLU A 64 6.72 11.61 6.00
CA GLU A 64 5.30 11.95 5.95
C GLU A 64 4.75 11.88 4.51
N ARG A 65 5.53 12.34 3.52
CA ARG A 65 5.17 12.21 2.10
C ARG A 65 5.05 10.75 1.67
N ILE A 66 5.98 9.90 2.08
CA ILE A 66 5.96 8.46 1.76
C ILE A 66 4.71 7.83 2.38
N LYS A 67 4.45 8.06 3.67
CA LYS A 67 3.25 7.57 4.37
C LYS A 67 1.98 8.00 3.64
N SER A 68 1.87 9.28 3.31
CA SER A 68 0.71 9.83 2.60
C SER A 68 0.52 9.18 1.23
N GLY A 69 1.60 8.94 0.48
CA GLY A 69 1.55 8.27 -0.82
C GLY A 69 1.05 6.82 -0.71
N ILE A 70 1.55 6.07 0.26
CA ILE A 70 1.13 4.69 0.51
C ILE A 70 -0.34 4.66 0.96
N GLN A 71 -0.74 5.55 1.86
CA GLN A 71 -2.11 5.62 2.36
C GLN A 71 -3.10 5.97 1.23
N ALA A 72 -2.73 6.90 0.35
CA ALA A 72 -3.53 7.23 -0.83
C ALA A 72 -3.67 6.02 -1.77
N HIS A 73 -2.62 5.24 -1.95
CA HIS A 73 -2.66 4.01 -2.76
C HIS A 73 -3.57 2.93 -2.13
N ILE A 74 -3.47 2.69 -0.82
CA ILE A 74 -4.34 1.75 -0.10
C ILE A 74 -5.82 2.16 -0.24
N ASN A 75 -6.11 3.46 -0.14
CA ASN A 75 -7.45 4.02 -0.15
C ASN A 75 -8.03 4.21 -1.57
N ALA A 76 -7.23 4.03 -2.63
CA ALA A 76 -7.69 4.21 -3.99
C ALA A 76 -8.90 3.28 -4.28
N PRO A 77 -9.99 3.80 -4.88
CA PRO A 77 -11.20 3.03 -5.11
C PRO A 77 -10.94 1.83 -6.03
N ARG A 78 -11.59 0.70 -5.72
CA ARG A 78 -11.54 -0.51 -6.56
C ARG A 78 -12.12 -0.16 -7.94
N ILE A 79 -11.29 -0.18 -8.98
CA ILE A 79 -11.77 -0.10 -10.37
C ILE A 79 -12.57 -1.38 -10.61
N HIS A 80 -13.89 -1.29 -10.49
CA HIS A 80 -14.77 -2.36 -10.92
C HIS A 80 -14.72 -2.43 -12.45
N PRO A 81 -14.81 -3.64 -13.05
CA PRO A 81 -14.89 -3.76 -14.50
C PRO A 81 -16.03 -2.87 -14.99
N ARG A 82 -15.70 -1.97 -15.93
CA ARG A 82 -16.68 -1.07 -16.53
C ARG A 82 -17.75 -1.96 -17.15
N ASN A 83 -18.97 -1.89 -16.61
CA ASN A 83 -20.08 -2.66 -17.12
C ASN A 83 -20.35 -2.13 -18.53
N PHE A 84 -19.90 -2.84 -19.56
CA PHE A 84 -20.18 -2.45 -20.93
C PHE A 84 -21.67 -2.64 -21.17
N PRO A 85 -22.38 -1.67 -21.77
CA PRO A 85 -23.75 -1.91 -22.20
C PRO A 85 -23.75 -3.12 -23.15
N PRO A 86 -24.75 -4.02 -23.04
CA PRO A 86 -24.84 -5.18 -23.90
C PRO A 86 -24.81 -4.74 -25.37
N ILE A 87 -23.97 -5.40 -26.17
CA ILE A 87 -23.87 -5.16 -27.60
C ILE A 87 -25.21 -5.54 -28.23
N ASP A 88 -25.95 -4.55 -28.73
CA ASP A 88 -27.19 -4.79 -29.46
C ASP A 88 -26.89 -5.57 -30.75
N SER A 89 -27.44 -6.78 -30.84
CA SER A 89 -27.22 -7.74 -31.92
C SER A 89 -28.00 -7.40 -33.21
N ASN A 90 -28.18 -6.12 -33.53
CA ASN A 90 -28.90 -5.65 -34.71
C ASN A 90 -27.98 -5.48 -35.95
N TYR A 91 -27.02 -6.38 -36.13
CA TYR A 91 -26.04 -6.34 -37.23
C TYR A 91 -26.54 -6.96 -38.54
N ARG A 92 -27.82 -7.35 -38.64
CA ARG A 92 -28.39 -7.94 -39.86
C ARG A 92 -29.81 -7.45 -40.10
N ARG A 93 -29.93 -6.35 -40.84
CA ARG A 93 -31.05 -6.12 -41.74
C ARG A 93 -30.51 -6.03 -43.16
#